data_AF-A0A2D8U6W7-F1
#
_entry.id   AF-A0A2D8U6W7-F1
#
_cell.length_a   1.000
_cell.length_b   1.000
_cell.length_c   1.000
_cell.angle_alpha   90.00
_cell.angle_beta   90.00
_cell.angle_gamma   90.00
#
_symmetry.space_group_name_H-M   'P 1'
#
loop_
_entity.id
_entity.type
_entity.pdbx_description
1 polymer ?
#
loop_
_entity_poly.entity_id
_entity_poly.type
_entity_poly.pdbx_seq_one_letter_code
_entity_poly.pdbx_strand_id
1 'polypeptide(L)'
;MPWSPGFLEPKVKEFMYIAIDAATTHLYEPGLRIHIQNALKLGATKEEIMEVFQLTSVLGMHTCTVGVPILIEESNNLEKQGNS
;
A
#
# COMPACT_ATOMS: atom_id res chain seq x y z
N MET A 1 18.20 -12.95 8.53
CA MET A 1 16.96 -12.60 9.26
C MET A 1 16.84 -11.07 9.29
N PRO A 2 15.64 -10.48 9.27
CA PRO A 2 15.49 -9.01 9.19
C PRO A 2 16.05 -8.25 10.40
N TRP A 3 16.30 -8.95 11.51
CA TRP A 3 17.02 -8.48 12.72
C TRP A 3 18.55 -8.54 12.62
N SER A 4 19.11 -8.97 11.49
CA SER A 4 20.54 -8.80 11.24
C SER A 4 20.87 -7.30 11.16
N PRO A 5 22.04 -6.87 11.68
CA PRO A 5 22.53 -5.51 11.45
C PRO A 5 22.54 -5.26 9.95
N GLY A 6 21.87 -4.20 9.50
CA GLY A 6 21.66 -3.92 8.09
C GLY A 6 21.47 -2.42 7.88
N PHE A 7 21.27 -2.02 6.62
CA PHE A 7 21.28 -0.62 6.20
C PHE A 7 20.05 0.21 6.63
N LEU A 8 19.01 -0.44 7.16
CA LEU A 8 17.80 0.24 7.64
C LEU A 8 17.76 0.27 9.17
N GLU A 9 17.41 1.43 9.71
CA GLU A 9 17.08 1.58 11.12
C GLU A 9 15.95 0.63 11.51
N PRO A 10 15.96 0.06 12.73
CA PRO A 10 14.90 -0.83 13.20
C PRO A 10 13.49 -0.24 13.05
N LYS A 11 13.32 1.07 13.31
CA LYS A 11 12.02 1.77 13.17
C LYS A 11 11.49 1.70 11.73
N VAL A 12 12.37 1.92 10.75
CA VAL A 12 12.02 1.86 9.32
C VAL A 12 11.64 0.45 8.90
N LYS A 13 12.28 -0.58 9.47
CA LYS A 13 11.89 -1.98 9.22
C LYS A 13 10.45 -2.25 9.70
N GLU A 14 10.07 -1.73 10.88
CA GLU A 14 8.69 -1.85 11.35
C GLU A 14 7.70 -1.09 10.46
N PHE A 15 8.06 0.09 9.93
CA PHE A 15 7.21 0.78 8.94
C PHE A 15 6.95 -0.06 7.68
N MET A 16 7.93 -0.83 7.22
CA MET A 16 7.72 -1.75 6.09
C MET A 16 6.75 -2.87 6.42
N TYR A 17 6.83 -3.45 7.62
CA TYR A 17 5.87 -4.47 8.04
C TYR A 17 4.47 -3.90 8.22
N ILE A 18 4.33 -2.72 8.81
CA ILE A 18 3.06 -2.00 8.90
C ILE A 18 2.46 -1.77 7.51
N ALA A 19 3.27 -1.31 6.54
CA ALA A 19 2.81 -1.05 5.17
C ALA A 19 2.30 -2.32 4.48
N ILE A 20 3.01 -3.45 4.66
CA ILE A 20 2.65 -4.76 4.10
C ILE A 20 1.35 -5.27 4.72
N ASP A 21 1.25 -5.27 6.05
CA ASP A 21 0.08 -5.79 6.76
C ASP A 21 -1.17 -4.92 6.59
N ALA A 22 -0.99 -3.61 6.42
CA ALA A 22 -2.08 -2.68 6.16
C ALA A 22 -2.50 -2.59 4.68
N ALA A 23 -1.73 -3.16 3.75
CA ALA A 23 -2.06 -3.13 2.33
C ALA A 23 -3.45 -3.75 2.08
N THR A 24 -4.25 -3.14 1.20
CA THR A 24 -5.60 -3.63 0.86
C THR A 24 -5.59 -5.02 0.21
N THR A 25 -4.43 -5.44 -0.31
CA THR A 25 -4.18 -6.78 -0.84
C THR A 25 -3.84 -7.82 0.24
N HIS A 26 -3.65 -7.40 1.50
CA HIS A 26 -3.22 -8.26 2.60
C HIS A 26 -4.12 -8.16 3.84
N LEU A 27 -4.31 -6.95 4.39
CA LEU A 27 -5.16 -6.65 5.55
C LEU A 27 -4.98 -7.63 6.73
N TYR A 28 -3.73 -7.87 7.13
CA TYR A 28 -3.39 -8.81 8.20
C TYR A 28 -3.31 -8.11 9.56
N GLU A 29 -4.45 -8.00 10.23
CA GLU A 29 -4.60 -7.28 11.51
C GLU A 29 -3.70 -7.77 12.67
N PRO A 30 -3.48 -9.08 12.87
CA PRO A 30 -2.61 -9.54 13.97
C PRO A 30 -1.16 -9.06 13.84
N GLY A 31 -0.58 -9.16 12.64
CA GLY A 31 0.77 -8.67 12.35
C GLY A 31 0.84 -7.15 12.47
N LEU A 32 -0.15 -6.45 11.91
CA LEU A 32 -0.24 -5.01 11.96
C LEU A 32 -0.17 -4.47 13.39
N ARG A 33 -0.90 -5.09 14.34
CA ARG A 33 -0.85 -4.70 15.76
C ARG A 33 0.54 -4.88 16.36
N ILE A 34 1.20 -5.99 16.07
CA ILE A 34 2.54 -6.30 16.60
C ILE A 34 3.54 -5.26 16.08
N HIS A 35 3.51 -4.97 14.78
CA HIS A 35 4.46 -4.05 14.15
C HIS A 35 4.23 -2.59 14.53
N ILE A 36 2.98 -2.16 14.71
CA ILE A 36 2.65 -0.85 15.30
C ILE A 36 3.23 -0.73 16.71
N GLN A 37 3.03 -1.73 17.57
CA GLN A 37 3.56 -1.70 18.94
C GLN A 37 5.09 -1.67 18.96
N ASN A 38 5.75 -2.40 18.08
CA ASN A 38 7.20 -2.38 17.96
C ASN A 38 7.73 -1.04 17.46
N ALA A 39 7.11 -0.45 16.45
CA ALA A 39 7.45 0.89 15.96
C ALA A 39 7.35 1.94 17.07
N LEU A 40 6.26 1.92 17.85
CA LEU A 40 6.07 2.82 18.99
C LEU A 40 7.17 2.64 20.06
N LYS A 41 7.55 1.39 20.36
CA LYS A 41 8.68 1.09 21.29
C LYS A 41 10.02 1.61 20.78
N LEU A 42 10.18 1.73 19.46
CA LEU A 42 11.36 2.28 18.79
C LEU A 42 11.28 3.81 18.61
N GLY A 43 10.28 4.46 19.19
CA GLY A 43 10.14 5.92 19.17
C GLY A 43 9.40 6.47 17.94
N ALA A 44 8.66 5.64 17.20
CA ALA A 44 7.76 6.15 16.18
C ALA A 44 6.62 6.97 16.81
N THR A 45 6.22 8.02 16.11
CA THR A 45 5.05 8.84 16.45
C THR A 45 3.78 8.29 15.81
N LYS A 46 2.62 8.74 16.28
CA LYS A 46 1.34 8.36 15.67
C LYS A 46 1.21 8.94 14.27
N GLU A 47 1.79 10.11 14.07
CA GLU A 47 1.83 10.85 12.81
C GLU A 47 2.63 10.09 11.76
N GLU A 48 3.81 9.56 12.10
CA GLU A 48 4.60 8.70 11.19
C GLU A 48 3.83 7.43 10.81
N ILE A 49 3.11 6.80 11.75
CA ILE A 49 2.30 5.60 11.46
C ILE A 49 1.12 5.95 10.53
N MET A 50 0.47 7.10 10.78
CA MET A 50 -0.60 7.58 9.91
C MET A 50 -0.08 7.88 8.50
N GLU A 51 1.12 8.44 8.38
CA GLU A 51 1.76 8.68 7.08
C GLU A 51 2.00 7.37 6.31
N VAL A 52 2.43 6.30 7.00
CA VAL A 52 2.52 4.96 6.38
C VAL A 52 1.17 4.51 5.83
N PHE A 53 0.07 4.68 6.57
CA PHE A 53 -1.27 4.32 6.08
C PHE A 53 -1.71 5.18 4.89
N GLN A 54 -1.42 6.47 4.90
CA GLN A 54 -1.71 7.35 3.77
C GLN A 54 -0.98 6.89 2.51
N LEU A 55 0.30 6.55 2.61
CA LEU A 55 1.10 6.02 1.50
C LEU A 55 0.55 4.68 1.01
N THR A 56 0.21 3.76 1.92
CA THR A 56 -0.38 2.46 1.58
C THR A 56 -1.75 2.59 0.91
N SER A 57 -2.55 3.60 1.26
CA SER A 57 -3.90 3.80 0.70
C SER A 57 -3.90 4.05 -0.82
N VAL A 58 -2.79 4.51 -1.39
CA VAL A 58 -2.63 4.79 -2.83
C VAL A 58 -2.76 3.52 -3.68
N LEU A 59 -2.58 2.33 -3.10
CA LEU A 59 -2.74 1.05 -3.80
C LEU A 59 -4.11 0.90 -4.50
N GLY A 60 -5.17 1.50 -3.96
CA GLY A 60 -6.50 1.47 -4.57
C GLY A 60 -6.57 2.20 -5.92
N MET A 61 -5.70 3.18 -6.16
CA MET A 61 -5.66 3.94 -7.42
C MET A 61 -5.27 3.06 -8.62
N HIS A 62 -4.57 1.95 -8.40
CA HIS A 62 -4.18 1.03 -9.46
C HIS A 62 -5.39 0.48 -10.25
N THR A 63 -6.56 0.37 -9.62
CA THR A 63 -7.81 0.03 -10.32
C THR A 63 -8.13 1.02 -11.43
N CYS A 64 -7.98 2.33 -11.18
CA CYS A 64 -8.25 3.36 -12.19
C CYS A 64 -7.15 3.43 -13.24
N THR A 65 -5.88 3.30 -12.83
CA THR A 65 -4.73 3.32 -13.75
C THR A 65 -4.84 2.24 -14.83
N VAL A 66 -5.40 1.08 -14.50
CA VAL A 66 -5.63 -0.01 -15.46
C VAL A 66 -7.01 0.08 -16.10
N GLY A 67 -8.06 0.34 -15.31
CA GLY A 67 -9.46 0.28 -15.79
C GLY A 67 -9.86 1.42 -16.71
N VAL A 68 -9.36 2.64 -16.49
CA VAL A 68 -9.72 3.81 -17.34
C VAL A 68 -9.22 3.66 -18.78
N PRO A 69 -7.95 3.27 -19.04
CA PRO A 69 -7.49 3.00 -20.40
C PRO A 69 -8.32 1.93 -21.13
N ILE A 70 -8.65 0.83 -20.45
CA ILE A 70 -9.48 -0.26 -21.00
C ILE A 70 -10.88 0.28 -21.35
N LEU A 71 -11.49 1.06 -20.46
CA LEU A 71 -12.79 1.67 -20.72
C LEU A 71 -12.78 2.58 -21.96
N ILE A 72 -11.72 3.37 -22.13
CA ILE A 72 -11.56 4.23 -23.32
C ILE A 72 -11.39 3.40 -24.59
N GLU A 73 -10.60 2.32 -24.54
CA GLU A 73 -10.41 1.40 -25.66
C GLU A 73 -11.74 0.79 -26.11
N GLU A 74 -12.53 0.26 -25.18
CA GLU A 74 -13.82 -0.35 -25.49
C GLU A 74 -14.84 0.68 -26.00
N SER A 75 -14.87 1.89 -25.43
CA SER A 75 -15.73 2.98 -25.92
C SER A 75 -15.44 3.30 -27.38
N ASN A 76 -14.16 3.42 -27.75
CA ASN A 76 -13.76 3.70 -29.14
C ASN A 76 -14.09 2.54 -30.10
N ASN A 77 -14.02 1.29 -29.61
CA ASN A 77 -14.37 0.11 -30.42
C ASN A 77 -15.87 0.08 -30.74
N LEU A 78 -16.73 0.44 -29.77
CA LEU A 78 -18.18 0.55 -29.97
C LEU A 78 -18.56 1.63 -30.98
N GLU A 79 -17.91 2.81 -30.92
CA GLU A 79 -18.13 3.89 -31.90
C GLU A 79 -17.79 3.45 -33.33
N LYS A 80 -16.71 2.68 -33.51
CA LYS A 80 -16.33 2.15 -34.84
C LYS A 80 -17.33 1.11 -35.36
N GLN A 81 -17.88 0.27 -34.49
CA GLN A 81 -18.89 -0.73 -34.86
C GLN A 81 -20.24 -0.12 -35.23
N GLY A 82 -20.65 0.98 -34.57
CA GLY A 82 -21.89 1.69 -34.90
C GLY A 82 -21.83 2.52 -36.20
N ASN A 83 -20.63 2.81 -36.69
CA ASN A 83 -20.38 3.55 -37.93
C ASN A 83 -20.06 2.65 -39.14
N SER A 84 -20.19 1.32 -39.00
CA SER A 84 -20.01 0.31 -40.05
C SER A 84 -21.35 -0.31 -40.44
#